data_AF-A0A382FL94-F1
#
_entry.id   AF-A0A382FL94-F1
#
_cell.length_a   1.000
_cell.length_b   1.000
_cell.length_c   1.000
_cell.angle_alpha   90.00
_cell.angle_beta   90.00
_cell.angle_gamma   90.00
#
_symmetry.space_group_name_H-M   'P 1'
#
loop_
_entity.id
_entity.type
_entity.pdbx_description
1 polymer ?
#
loop_
_entity_poly.entity_id
_entity_poly.type
_entity_poly.pdbx_seq_one_letter_code
_entity_poly.pdbx_strand_id
1 'polypeptide(L)'
;MSKLRYSELFYSLQGEGRYVGVPSVFLRLFGCNFECTGFGQDRERSKWIPYDQMPHQQDHPGVTSIEELPVPHVGCDSSFSWGNKWGHLASNDEIEVIIQKMSELTNWYGEKNLATMSGGLSSCFLQDDGVHLVITGGEPLLKGFQQGVFDLMTHPDLKTRFVTIETNGTQIFSPYDYCKDGYMFPDHHRKFGVNKNAGMTFSVSPKLSNSGELWEEAIRPEALASYNAWPHSFLYLKFVVRDEDDMSEVEEAVRTYDHARVNIDAVYLMPETGTTPLLTPSDTEYNVAQLALKYGYKYSPRLQINLFGNEWGT
;
A
#
# COMPACT_ATOMS: atom_id res chain seq x y z
N MET A 1 -2.31 -19.99 15.91
CA MET A 1 -2.51 -19.55 14.53
C MET A 1 -1.84 -18.19 14.42
N SER A 2 -1.55 -17.72 13.21
CA SER A 2 -0.88 -16.42 13.04
C SER A 2 -1.88 -15.29 13.31
N LYS A 3 -1.42 -14.20 13.92
CA LYS A 3 -2.22 -13.00 14.14
C LYS A 3 -1.65 -11.82 13.37
N LEU A 4 -2.53 -10.89 13.01
CA LEU A 4 -2.14 -9.59 12.47
C LEU A 4 -2.76 -8.48 13.31
N ARG A 5 -1.94 -7.50 13.64
CA ARG A 5 -2.39 -6.26 14.28
C ARG A 5 -2.68 -5.23 13.19
N TYR A 6 -3.87 -4.64 13.20
CA TYR A 6 -4.34 -3.76 12.12
C TYR A 6 -5.19 -2.60 12.64
N SER A 7 -5.12 -1.47 11.94
CA SER A 7 -5.91 -0.27 12.21
C SER A 7 -7.28 -0.33 11.52
N GLU A 8 -7.31 -0.75 10.26
CA GLU A 8 -8.53 -0.72 9.45
C GLU A 8 -8.67 -2.00 8.61
N LEU A 9 -9.92 -2.40 8.40
CA LEU A 9 -10.32 -3.43 7.46
C LEU A 9 -11.61 -2.98 6.77
N PHE A 10 -11.52 -2.61 5.50
CA PHE A 10 -12.63 -1.98 4.78
C PHE A 10 -12.64 -2.34 3.29
N TYR A 11 -13.75 -2.04 2.62
CA TYR A 11 -13.94 -2.28 1.18
C TYR A 11 -14.10 -0.94 0.45
N SER A 12 -13.27 -0.70 -0.56
CA SER A 12 -13.29 0.50 -1.38
C SER A 12 -12.72 0.24 -2.79
N LEU A 13 -12.29 1.27 -3.52
CA LEU A 13 -11.58 1.18 -4.78
C LEU A 13 -10.07 1.39 -4.53
N GLN A 14 -9.22 0.56 -5.12
CA GLN A 14 -7.79 0.89 -5.21
C GLN A 14 -7.66 2.18 -6.01
N GLY A 15 -7.13 3.23 -5.38
CA GLY A 15 -7.04 4.54 -5.99
C GLY A 15 -5.68 4.89 -6.57
N GLU A 16 -4.69 4.01 -6.43
CA GLU A 16 -3.29 4.27 -6.77
C GLU A 16 -2.66 3.12 -7.60
N GLY A 17 -1.65 3.47 -8.41
CA GLY A 17 -0.77 2.53 -9.11
C GLY A 17 -1.43 1.66 -10.18
N ARG A 18 -1.09 0.36 -10.19
CA ARG A 18 -1.48 -0.58 -11.26
C ARG A 18 -2.98 -0.88 -11.30
N TYR A 19 -3.64 -0.89 -10.15
CA TYR A 19 -5.02 -1.36 -9.97
C TYR A 19 -5.99 -0.21 -9.69
N VAL A 20 -5.69 1.01 -10.13
CA VAL A 20 -6.59 2.17 -10.01
C VAL A 20 -7.99 1.81 -10.52
N GLY A 21 -9.01 2.07 -9.71
CA GLY A 21 -10.43 1.80 -10.00
C GLY A 21 -10.88 0.36 -9.71
N VAL A 22 -10.00 -0.53 -9.23
CA VAL A 22 -10.37 -1.93 -8.95
C VAL A 22 -11.00 -2.04 -7.55
N PRO A 23 -12.20 -2.63 -7.41
CA PRO A 23 -12.80 -2.87 -6.10
C PRO A 23 -11.94 -3.81 -5.26
N SER A 24 -11.61 -3.36 -4.05
CA SER A 24 -10.58 -3.94 -3.21
C SER A 24 -10.98 -3.97 -1.74
N VAL A 25 -10.62 -5.04 -1.04
CA VAL A 25 -10.57 -5.03 0.43
C VAL A 25 -9.19 -4.56 0.85
N PHE A 26 -9.15 -3.58 1.74
CA PHE A 26 -7.93 -3.05 2.34
C PHE A 26 -7.77 -3.58 3.75
N LEU A 27 -6.60 -4.14 4.04
CA LEU A 27 -6.15 -4.46 5.39
C LEU A 27 -4.96 -3.55 5.71
N ARG A 28 -5.18 -2.57 6.60
CA ARG A 28 -4.15 -1.62 7.04
C ARG A 28 -3.52 -2.09 8.35
N LEU A 29 -2.33 -2.68 8.30
CA LEU A 29 -1.61 -3.16 9.49
C LEU A 29 -1.19 -2.00 10.41
N PHE A 30 -0.97 -2.30 11.69
CA PHE A 30 -0.58 -1.31 12.70
C PHE A 30 0.92 -1.42 13.02
N GLY A 31 1.75 -0.55 12.46
CA GLY A 31 3.18 -0.41 12.71
C GLY A 31 3.93 0.09 11.48
N CYS A 32 4.94 0.94 11.67
CA CYS A 32 5.85 1.40 10.60
C CYS A 32 7.25 1.56 11.16
N ASN A 33 8.26 1.44 10.31
CA ASN A 33 9.63 1.84 10.63
C ASN A 33 9.94 3.30 10.26
N PHE A 34 8.97 4.03 9.72
CA PHE A 34 9.08 5.42 9.25
C PHE A 34 7.90 6.26 9.73
N GLU A 35 8.13 7.56 9.83
CA GLU A 35 7.15 8.54 10.30
C GLU A 35 6.78 9.57 9.21
N CYS A 36 7.66 9.71 8.22
CA CYS A 36 7.55 10.56 7.04
C CYS A 36 7.11 11.99 7.38
N THR A 37 7.84 12.63 8.30
CA THR A 37 7.51 13.96 8.86
C THR A 37 7.63 15.12 7.86
N GLY A 38 8.28 14.88 6.71
CA GLY A 38 8.55 15.87 5.68
C GLY A 38 7.43 16.12 4.68
N PHE A 39 6.49 15.18 4.51
CA PHE A 39 5.42 15.35 3.51
C PHE A 39 4.57 16.58 3.80
N GLY A 40 4.30 17.40 2.79
CA GLY A 40 3.55 18.65 2.95
C GLY A 40 4.33 19.77 3.66
N GLN A 41 5.61 19.59 3.98
CA GLN A 41 6.49 20.65 4.50
C GLN A 41 7.24 21.37 3.36
N ASP A 42 7.85 22.50 3.69
CA ASP A 42 8.73 23.25 2.78
C ASP A 42 9.97 22.42 2.38
N ARG A 43 10.60 22.74 1.23
CA ARG A 43 11.88 22.13 0.85
C ARG A 43 13.00 22.44 1.85
N GLU A 44 12.97 23.64 2.43
CA GLU A 44 13.92 24.05 3.46
C GLU A 44 13.53 23.45 4.82
N ARG A 45 14.31 22.46 5.29
CA ARG A 45 14.13 21.81 6.59
C ARG A 45 14.08 22.77 7.78
N SER A 46 14.70 23.95 7.67
CA SER A 46 14.66 25.00 8.70
C SER A 46 13.27 25.61 8.91
N LYS A 47 12.36 25.47 7.95
CA LYS A 47 10.98 25.96 8.02
C LYS A 47 9.98 24.90 8.46
N TRP A 48 10.44 23.68 8.74
CA TRP A 48 9.55 22.58 9.11
C TRP A 48 8.90 22.85 10.46
N ILE A 49 7.63 22.42 10.56
CA ILE A 49 6.96 22.36 11.87
C ILE A 49 7.81 21.47 12.79
N PRO A 50 8.15 21.93 14.01
CA PRO A 50 8.88 21.12 14.98
C PRO A 50 8.18 19.80 15.25
N TYR A 51 8.97 18.74 15.49
CA TYR A 51 8.45 17.39 15.66
C TYR A 51 7.31 17.30 16.68
N ASP A 52 7.49 17.90 17.85
CA ASP A 52 6.53 17.96 18.97
C ASP A 52 5.22 18.69 18.64
N GLN A 53 5.19 19.45 17.55
CA GLN A 53 4.02 20.21 17.08
C GLN A 53 3.32 19.54 15.89
N MET A 54 3.87 18.44 15.37
CA MET A 54 3.29 17.72 14.24
C MET A 54 1.87 17.21 14.57
N PRO A 55 0.95 17.14 13.59
CA PRO A 55 -0.42 16.68 13.83
C PRO A 55 -0.51 15.32 14.55
N HIS A 56 0.36 14.37 14.19
CA HIS A 56 0.40 13.05 14.81
C HIS A 56 0.98 13.04 16.24
N GLN A 57 1.63 14.13 16.68
CA GLN A 57 2.08 14.32 18.06
C GLN A 57 1.03 14.98 18.95
N GLN A 58 -0.06 15.51 18.39
CA GLN A 58 -1.14 16.07 19.19
C GLN A 58 -1.89 14.96 19.95
N ASP A 59 -2.36 15.28 21.15
CA ASP A 59 -3.11 14.35 21.99
C ASP A 59 -4.61 14.54 21.77
N HIS A 60 -5.30 13.42 21.58
CA HIS A 60 -6.75 13.36 21.41
C HIS A 60 -7.34 12.47 22.51
N PRO A 61 -7.50 12.99 23.75
CA PRO A 61 -7.96 12.21 24.88
C PRO A 61 -9.40 11.74 24.67
N GLY A 62 -9.67 10.48 25.01
CA GLY A 62 -11.03 9.92 24.95
C GLY A 62 -11.45 9.41 23.58
N VAL A 63 -10.58 9.46 22.56
CA VAL A 63 -10.86 8.88 21.25
C VAL A 63 -11.01 7.37 21.35
N THR A 64 -12.13 6.86 20.83
CA THR A 64 -12.45 5.42 20.83
C THR A 64 -12.42 4.76 19.46
N SER A 65 -12.37 5.57 18.39
CA SER A 65 -12.39 5.11 17.01
C SER A 65 -11.48 5.98 16.14
N ILE A 66 -10.98 5.46 15.01
CA ILE A 66 -10.05 6.20 14.13
C ILE A 66 -10.77 7.37 13.46
N GLU A 67 -12.07 7.22 13.23
CA GLU A 67 -12.95 8.19 12.58
C GLU A 67 -13.07 9.51 13.36
N GLU A 68 -12.77 9.49 14.66
CA GLU A 68 -12.72 10.68 15.52
C GLU A 68 -11.41 11.46 15.42
N LEU A 69 -10.36 10.91 14.79
CA LEU A 69 -9.07 11.58 14.64
C LEU A 69 -9.09 12.57 13.47
N PRO A 70 -8.42 13.72 13.58
CA PRO A 70 -8.24 14.61 12.45
C PRO A 70 -7.32 13.97 11.41
N VAL A 71 -7.67 14.11 10.14
CA VAL A 71 -6.78 13.70 9.05
C VAL A 71 -5.62 14.71 8.97
N PRO A 72 -4.35 14.26 9.08
CA PRO A 72 -3.22 15.18 9.12
C PRO A 72 -3.02 15.82 7.74
N HIS A 73 -2.69 17.12 7.74
CA HIS A 73 -2.42 17.91 6.53
C HIS A 73 -0.92 18.01 6.20
N VAL A 74 -0.07 17.55 7.12
CA VAL A 74 1.40 17.51 7.04
C VAL A 74 1.88 16.22 7.72
N GLY A 75 2.92 15.60 7.16
CA GLY A 75 3.46 14.32 7.58
C GLY A 75 2.72 13.13 6.95
N CYS A 76 2.91 11.94 7.50
CA CYS A 76 2.24 10.74 7.03
C CYS A 76 0.72 10.80 7.25
N ASP A 77 -0.05 10.77 6.16
CA ASP A 77 -1.52 10.67 6.14
C ASP A 77 -2.08 9.41 6.84
N SER A 78 -1.24 8.40 7.03
CA SER A 78 -1.55 7.17 7.76
C SER A 78 -0.91 7.07 9.15
N SER A 79 -0.59 8.19 9.80
CA SER A 79 0.07 8.20 11.12
C SER A 79 -0.64 7.44 12.23
N PHE A 80 -1.96 7.33 12.15
CA PHE A 80 -2.78 6.52 13.06
C PHE A 80 -2.47 5.02 12.97
N SER A 81 -1.87 4.57 11.87
CA SER A 81 -1.50 3.18 11.63
C SER A 81 -0.11 2.80 12.12
N TRP A 82 0.60 3.70 12.80
CA TRP A 82 1.91 3.37 13.39
C TRP A 82 2.23 4.13 14.67
N GLY A 83 1.60 5.29 14.91
CA GLY A 83 1.85 6.08 16.11
C GLY A 83 1.49 5.31 17.37
N ASN A 84 2.47 5.05 18.25
CA ASN A 84 2.30 4.22 19.45
C ASN A 84 1.10 4.63 20.32
N LYS A 85 0.79 5.93 20.38
CA LYS A 85 -0.34 6.51 21.13
C LYS A 85 -1.72 6.07 20.61
N TRP A 86 -1.81 5.60 19.37
CA TRP A 86 -3.05 5.11 18.74
C TRP A 86 -3.19 3.59 18.83
N GLY A 87 -2.24 2.92 19.49
CA GLY A 87 -2.21 1.47 19.56
C GLY A 87 -3.42 0.82 20.24
N HIS A 88 -4.15 1.56 21.07
CA HIS A 88 -5.39 1.11 21.70
C HIS A 88 -6.57 1.04 20.73
N LEU A 89 -6.49 1.71 19.57
CA LEU A 89 -7.50 1.65 18.51
C LEU A 89 -7.30 0.45 17.56
N ALA A 90 -6.12 -0.17 17.60
CA ALA A 90 -5.78 -1.28 16.71
C ALA A 90 -6.42 -2.60 17.16
N SER A 91 -6.92 -3.36 16.19
CA SER A 91 -7.35 -4.75 16.38
C SER A 91 -6.18 -5.71 16.29
N ASN A 92 -6.32 -6.92 16.84
CA ASN A 92 -5.31 -7.98 16.75
C ASN A 92 -5.98 -9.36 16.69
N ASP A 93 -6.25 -9.81 15.47
CA ASP A 93 -7.07 -10.99 15.22
C ASP A 93 -6.25 -12.13 14.59
N GLU A 94 -6.71 -13.36 14.78
CA GLU A 94 -6.22 -14.52 14.03
C GLU A 94 -6.58 -14.40 12.55
N ILE A 95 -5.77 -14.98 11.66
CA ILE A 95 -5.98 -14.93 10.20
C ILE A 95 -7.39 -15.38 9.78
N GLU A 96 -7.90 -16.45 10.40
CA GLU A 96 -9.23 -17.00 10.09
C GLU A 96 -10.35 -16.00 10.42
N VAL A 97 -10.20 -15.24 11.52
CA VAL A 97 -11.14 -14.18 11.91
C VAL A 97 -11.07 -13.02 10.92
N ILE A 98 -9.88 -12.65 10.46
CA ILE A 98 -9.70 -11.61 9.43
C ILE A 98 -10.38 -12.05 8.12
N ILE A 99 -10.18 -13.30 7.67
CA ILE A 99 -10.81 -13.83 6.46
C ILE A 99 -12.34 -13.85 6.59
N GLN A 100 -12.87 -14.18 7.77
CA GLN A 100 -14.30 -14.13 8.03
C GLN A 100 -14.84 -12.69 7.88
N LYS A 101 -14.19 -11.70 8.51
CA LYS A 101 -14.54 -10.29 8.37
C LYS A 101 -14.46 -9.80 6.93
N MET A 102 -13.42 -10.20 6.19
CA MET A 102 -13.29 -9.90 4.77
C MET A 102 -14.44 -10.48 3.95
N SER A 103 -14.83 -11.72 4.25
CA SER A 103 -15.94 -12.41 3.57
C SER A 103 -17.27 -11.72 3.86
N GLU A 104 -17.47 -11.18 5.07
CA GLU A 104 -18.66 -10.40 5.44
C GLU A 104 -18.74 -9.07 4.67
N LEU A 105 -17.60 -8.39 4.44
CA LEU A 105 -17.54 -7.16 3.64
C LEU A 105 -17.91 -7.40 2.17
N THR A 106 -17.70 -8.62 1.66
CA THR A 106 -17.84 -8.95 0.24
C THR A 106 -18.86 -10.06 -0.04
N ASN A 107 -19.70 -10.41 0.92
CA ASN A 107 -20.67 -11.52 0.80
C ASN A 107 -21.66 -11.33 -0.38
N TRP A 108 -21.86 -10.08 -0.81
CA TRP A 108 -22.70 -9.69 -1.93
C TRP A 108 -22.02 -9.77 -3.30
N TYR A 109 -20.69 -9.87 -3.37
CA TYR A 109 -19.94 -9.74 -4.63
C TYR A 109 -20.24 -10.88 -5.64
N GLY A 110 -20.66 -12.05 -5.12
CA GLY A 110 -21.18 -13.18 -5.91
C GLY A 110 -22.70 -13.17 -6.13
N GLU A 111 -23.46 -12.43 -5.33
CA GLU A 111 -24.91 -12.23 -5.50
C GLU A 111 -25.22 -11.08 -6.46
N LYS A 112 -24.73 -11.18 -7.70
CA LYS A 112 -25.15 -10.28 -8.77
C LYS A 112 -26.58 -10.63 -9.19
N ASN A 113 -27.56 -10.15 -8.42
CA ASN A 113 -29.00 -10.12 -8.67
C ASN A 113 -29.42 -10.94 -9.91
N LEU A 114 -29.38 -12.28 -9.79
CA LEU A 114 -29.66 -13.21 -10.90
C LEU A 114 -31.09 -13.04 -11.44
N ALA A 115 -31.96 -12.35 -10.69
CA ALA A 115 -33.36 -12.11 -11.02
C ALA A 115 -33.59 -11.09 -12.15
N THR A 116 -32.62 -10.23 -12.50
CA THR A 116 -32.85 -9.14 -13.48
C THR A 116 -32.09 -9.27 -14.81
N MET A 117 -31.27 -10.31 -14.98
CA MET A 117 -30.41 -10.48 -16.16
C MET A 117 -30.86 -11.69 -16.99
N SER A 118 -31.58 -11.44 -18.08
CA SER A 118 -31.98 -12.45 -19.07
C SER A 118 -30.79 -12.84 -19.96
N GLY A 119 -29.83 -13.53 -19.37
CA GLY A 119 -28.62 -14.02 -20.04
C GLY A 119 -27.61 -14.40 -18.96
N GLY A 120 -27.17 -15.66 -18.95
CA GLY A 120 -26.20 -16.13 -17.95
C GLY A 120 -24.98 -15.22 -17.91
N LEU A 121 -24.61 -14.76 -16.72
CA LEU A 121 -23.37 -14.03 -16.52
C LEU A 121 -22.19 -14.88 -17.02
N SER A 122 -21.20 -14.24 -17.64
CA SER A 122 -19.91 -14.88 -17.92
C SER A 122 -19.39 -15.54 -16.64
N SER A 123 -18.76 -16.71 -16.75
CA SER A 123 -18.22 -17.45 -15.60
C SER A 123 -17.26 -16.61 -14.74
N CYS A 124 -16.62 -15.59 -15.32
CA CYS A 124 -15.78 -14.64 -14.59
C CYS A 124 -16.54 -13.68 -13.65
N PHE A 125 -17.87 -13.58 -13.78
CA PHE A 125 -18.74 -12.79 -12.92
C PHE A 125 -19.55 -13.64 -11.93
N LEU A 126 -19.49 -14.97 -12.05
CA LEU A 126 -20.15 -15.95 -11.19
C LEU A 126 -19.24 -16.49 -10.08
N GLN A 127 -18.03 -15.93 -9.96
CA GLN A 127 -17.04 -16.42 -9.01
C GLN A 127 -16.95 -15.47 -7.81
N ASP A 128 -16.92 -16.06 -6.62
CA ASP A 128 -16.77 -15.36 -5.32
C ASP A 128 -15.37 -14.72 -5.15
N ASP A 129 -14.64 -14.47 -6.24
CA ASP A 129 -13.20 -14.20 -6.26
C ASP A 129 -12.77 -12.89 -6.94
N GLY A 130 -13.73 -12.02 -7.24
CA GLY A 130 -13.46 -10.77 -7.96
C GLY A 130 -13.04 -9.58 -7.09
N VAL A 131 -12.72 -9.80 -5.82
CA VAL A 131 -12.18 -8.73 -4.97
C VAL A 131 -10.67 -8.85 -4.85
N HIS A 132 -9.99 -7.74 -5.14
CA HIS A 132 -8.55 -7.57 -4.95
C HIS A 132 -8.27 -7.33 -3.46
N LEU A 133 -7.23 -7.97 -2.90
CA LEU A 133 -6.76 -7.67 -1.54
C LEU A 133 -5.60 -6.69 -1.61
N VAL A 134 -5.68 -5.59 -0.88
CA VAL A 134 -4.57 -4.67 -0.63
C VAL A 134 -4.14 -4.80 0.84
N ILE A 135 -2.91 -5.25 1.07
CA ILE A 135 -2.28 -5.28 2.39
C ILE A 135 -1.33 -4.07 2.47
N THR A 136 -1.54 -3.20 3.44
CA THR A 136 -0.85 -1.90 3.59
C THR A 136 -0.64 -1.59 5.09
N GLY A 137 -0.20 -0.37 5.44
CA GLY A 137 -0.38 0.24 6.77
C GLY A 137 0.65 -0.09 7.84
N GLY A 138 1.15 0.89 8.59
CA GLY A 138 2.34 1.55 8.08
C GLY A 138 3.16 0.62 7.18
N GLU A 139 4.19 -0.06 7.66
CA GLU A 139 4.98 -1.00 6.84
C GLU A 139 4.48 -2.46 7.02
N PRO A 140 3.76 -3.07 6.06
CA PRO A 140 3.18 -4.39 6.25
C PRO A 140 4.20 -5.52 6.26
N LEU A 141 5.42 -5.30 5.77
CA LEU A 141 6.48 -6.31 5.75
C LEU A 141 7.43 -6.23 6.95
N LEU A 142 7.11 -5.47 8.01
CA LEU A 142 7.85 -5.54 9.26
C LEU A 142 7.99 -7.00 9.71
N LYS A 143 9.16 -7.37 10.24
CA LYS A 143 9.51 -8.75 10.62
C LYS A 143 8.42 -9.46 11.45
N GLY A 144 7.73 -8.73 12.33
CA GLY A 144 6.63 -9.26 13.14
C GLY A 144 5.36 -9.64 12.37
N PHE A 145 5.15 -9.12 11.16
CA PHE A 145 3.96 -9.35 10.34
C PHE A 145 4.18 -10.34 9.21
N GLN A 146 5.42 -10.54 8.75
CA GLN A 146 5.72 -11.30 7.52
C GLN A 146 5.07 -12.69 7.49
N GLN A 147 5.10 -13.44 8.60
CA GLN A 147 4.43 -14.75 8.68
C GLN A 147 2.91 -14.64 8.53
N GLY A 148 2.28 -13.69 9.24
CA GLY A 148 0.84 -13.46 9.14
C GLY A 148 0.42 -12.98 7.75
N VAL A 149 1.23 -12.14 7.10
CA VAL A 149 1.01 -11.70 5.71
C VAL A 149 1.07 -12.89 4.75
N PHE A 150 2.08 -13.76 4.89
CA PHE A 150 2.18 -14.97 4.08
C PHE A 150 1.00 -15.93 4.31
N ASP A 151 0.66 -16.18 5.57
CA ASP A 151 -0.44 -17.08 5.93
C ASP A 151 -1.78 -16.55 5.42
N LEU A 152 -2.05 -15.24 5.58
CA LEU A 152 -3.25 -14.60 5.05
C LEU A 152 -3.29 -14.70 3.52
N MET A 153 -2.25 -14.22 2.84
CA MET A 153 -2.28 -14.09 1.39
C MET A 153 -2.36 -15.45 0.69
N THR A 154 -1.89 -16.53 1.32
CA THR A 154 -1.94 -17.89 0.76
C THR A 154 -3.03 -18.78 1.35
N HIS A 155 -3.84 -18.28 2.29
CA HIS A 155 -4.88 -19.07 2.95
C HIS A 155 -5.90 -19.64 1.95
N PRO A 156 -6.30 -20.92 2.04
CA PRO A 156 -7.22 -21.54 1.10
C PRO A 156 -8.63 -20.93 1.10
N ASP A 157 -9.06 -20.40 2.25
CA ASP A 157 -10.38 -19.76 2.37
C ASP A 157 -10.40 -18.30 1.94
N LEU A 158 -9.23 -17.67 1.75
CA LEU A 158 -9.16 -16.31 1.22
C LEU A 158 -9.52 -16.33 -0.27
N LYS A 159 -10.70 -15.77 -0.60
CA LYS A 159 -11.25 -15.83 -1.95
C LYS A 159 -10.64 -14.85 -2.96
N THR A 160 -9.66 -14.04 -2.58
CA THR A 160 -9.06 -13.05 -3.49
C THR A 160 -8.07 -13.68 -4.48
N ARG A 161 -8.17 -13.29 -5.75
CA ARG A 161 -7.22 -13.69 -6.82
C ARG A 161 -5.96 -12.87 -6.86
N PHE A 162 -6.11 -11.57 -6.65
CA PHE A 162 -5.02 -10.61 -6.72
C PHE A 162 -4.74 -10.09 -5.33
N VAL A 163 -3.46 -10.04 -4.98
CA VAL A 163 -2.98 -9.46 -3.72
C VAL A 163 -1.94 -8.41 -4.06
N THR A 164 -2.14 -7.18 -3.60
CA THR A 164 -1.11 -6.14 -3.60
C THR A 164 -0.60 -5.92 -2.19
N ILE A 165 0.72 -5.93 -2.03
CA ILE A 165 1.39 -5.49 -0.80
C ILE A 165 1.96 -4.09 -1.09
N GLU A 166 1.48 -3.10 -0.34
CA GLU A 166 1.97 -1.72 -0.40
C GLU A 166 3.02 -1.51 0.67
N THR A 167 4.28 -1.30 0.26
CA THR A 167 5.43 -1.27 1.16
C THR A 167 6.31 -0.07 0.85
N ASN A 168 7.02 0.45 1.85
CA ASN A 168 8.07 1.45 1.67
C ASN A 168 9.36 0.86 1.06
N GLY A 169 9.46 -0.47 0.95
CA GLY A 169 10.57 -1.15 0.30
C GLY A 169 11.79 -1.38 1.18
N THR A 170 11.65 -1.34 2.51
CA THR A 170 12.80 -1.46 3.43
C THR A 170 13.00 -2.84 4.05
N GLN A 171 12.01 -3.73 3.96
CA GLN A 171 12.01 -5.00 4.68
C GLN A 171 12.29 -6.16 3.73
N ILE A 172 13.29 -6.99 4.02
CA ILE A 172 13.52 -8.23 3.26
C ILE A 172 12.34 -9.17 3.49
N PHE A 173 11.65 -9.56 2.41
CA PHE A 173 10.57 -10.52 2.41
C PHE A 173 10.87 -11.58 1.36
N SER A 174 11.51 -12.66 1.79
CA SER A 174 12.07 -13.67 0.92
C SER A 174 11.17 -14.90 0.87
N PRO A 175 10.88 -15.46 -0.32
CA PRO A 175 10.10 -16.69 -0.41
C PRO A 175 10.84 -17.90 0.17
N TYR A 176 12.17 -17.84 0.25
CA TYR A 176 13.01 -18.90 0.83
C TYR A 176 12.74 -19.11 2.32
N ASP A 177 12.21 -18.11 3.01
CA ASP A 177 11.86 -18.18 4.43
C ASP A 177 10.61 -19.07 4.66
N TYR A 178 9.87 -19.38 3.59
CA TYR A 178 8.59 -20.11 3.63
C TYR A 178 8.66 -21.50 2.97
N CYS A 179 9.86 -22.04 2.80
CA CYS A 179 10.06 -23.40 2.33
C CYS A 179 9.54 -24.43 3.35
N LYS A 180 8.81 -25.43 2.88
CA LYS A 180 8.33 -26.55 3.71
C LYS A 180 8.77 -27.87 3.08
N ASP A 181 9.35 -28.76 3.88
CA ASP A 181 9.69 -30.13 3.50
C ASP A 181 10.54 -30.26 2.23
N GLY A 182 11.47 -29.31 1.99
CA GLY A 182 12.32 -29.28 0.80
C GLY A 182 11.62 -28.77 -0.47
N TYR A 183 10.34 -28.43 -0.39
CA TYR A 183 9.60 -27.77 -1.46
C TYR A 183 9.53 -26.26 -1.20
N MET A 184 9.88 -25.49 -2.22
CA MET A 184 9.79 -24.04 -2.23
C MET A 184 8.31 -23.61 -2.12
N PHE A 185 7.94 -22.99 -0.99
CA PHE A 185 6.67 -22.26 -0.76
C PHE A 185 5.41 -22.81 -1.49
N PRO A 186 4.99 -24.06 -1.22
CA PRO A 186 3.93 -24.74 -1.98
C PRO A 186 2.58 -24.00 -1.95
N ASP A 187 2.28 -23.29 -0.86
CA ASP A 187 1.03 -22.54 -0.68
C ASP A 187 0.96 -21.33 -1.64
N HIS A 188 2.08 -20.64 -1.89
CA HIS A 188 2.17 -19.58 -2.90
C HIS A 188 1.93 -20.12 -4.31
N HIS A 189 2.58 -21.23 -4.68
CA HIS A 189 2.37 -21.85 -5.98
C HIS A 189 0.93 -22.36 -6.18
N ARG A 190 0.29 -22.85 -5.12
CA ARG A 190 -1.12 -23.28 -5.19
C ARG A 190 -2.04 -22.11 -5.57
N LYS A 191 -1.77 -20.91 -5.05
CA LYS A 191 -2.58 -19.71 -5.27
C LYS A 191 -2.19 -18.95 -6.55
N PHE A 192 -0.92 -18.61 -6.71
CA PHE A 192 -0.41 -17.71 -7.76
C PHE A 192 0.35 -18.42 -8.90
N GLY A 193 0.30 -19.74 -8.95
CA GLY A 193 0.98 -20.52 -9.99
C GLY A 193 0.42 -20.32 -11.39
N VAL A 194 1.06 -20.98 -12.36
CA VAL A 194 0.70 -20.93 -13.78
C VAL A 194 -0.76 -21.32 -14.00
N ASN A 195 -1.44 -20.62 -14.93
CA ASN A 195 -2.84 -20.84 -15.33
C ASN A 195 -3.90 -20.60 -14.22
N LYS A 196 -3.57 -19.87 -13.14
CA LYS A 196 -4.51 -19.56 -12.06
C LYS A 196 -5.35 -18.30 -12.27
N ASN A 197 -4.98 -17.43 -13.23
CA ASN A 197 -5.54 -16.08 -13.34
C ASN A 197 -5.55 -15.34 -11.99
N ALA A 198 -4.41 -15.38 -11.31
CA ALA A 198 -4.15 -14.80 -10.00
C ALA A 198 -2.78 -14.12 -10.04
N GLY A 199 -2.52 -13.19 -9.12
CA GLY A 199 -1.26 -12.47 -9.13
C GLY A 199 -0.92 -11.81 -7.80
N MET A 200 0.38 -11.72 -7.54
CA MET A 200 0.92 -10.97 -6.42
C MET A 200 1.60 -9.71 -6.94
N THR A 201 1.38 -8.57 -6.31
CA THR A 201 1.98 -7.30 -6.71
C THR A 201 2.64 -6.62 -5.52
N PHE A 202 3.89 -6.21 -5.69
CA PHE A 202 4.58 -5.31 -4.77
C PHE A 202 4.45 -3.89 -5.30
N SER A 203 3.63 -3.09 -4.61
CA SER A 203 3.52 -1.66 -4.81
C SER A 203 4.52 -0.98 -3.90
N VAL A 204 5.75 -0.78 -4.40
CA VAL A 204 6.83 -0.25 -3.59
C VAL A 204 6.85 1.26 -3.71
N SER A 205 6.80 1.97 -2.58
CA SER A 205 6.93 3.43 -2.54
C SER A 205 8.20 3.82 -1.76
N PRO A 206 9.37 3.79 -2.42
CA PRO A 206 10.61 4.26 -1.81
C PRO A 206 10.46 5.71 -1.40
N LYS A 207 11.03 6.07 -0.25
CA LYS A 207 10.91 7.41 0.31
C LYS A 207 12.07 8.28 -0.17
N LEU A 208 11.76 9.41 -0.81
CA LEU A 208 12.72 10.42 -1.21
C LEU A 208 12.90 11.44 -0.07
N SER A 209 13.79 12.42 -0.24
CA SER A 209 14.11 13.40 0.80
C SER A 209 12.91 14.24 1.25
N ASN A 210 11.89 14.41 0.40
CA ASN A 210 10.63 15.09 0.73
C ASN A 210 9.82 14.41 1.84
N SER A 211 10.04 13.11 2.07
CA SER A 211 9.44 12.39 3.20
C SER A 211 10.09 12.74 4.54
N GLY A 212 11.33 13.24 4.52
CA GLY A 212 12.17 13.43 5.70
C GLY A 212 12.98 12.21 6.14
N GLU A 213 12.76 11.05 5.54
CA GLU A 213 13.54 9.84 5.83
C GLU A 213 14.97 9.92 5.26
N LEU A 214 15.88 9.16 5.86
CA LEU A 214 17.26 9.05 5.41
C LEU A 214 17.35 8.14 4.18
N TRP A 215 18.18 8.53 3.20
CA TRP A 215 18.33 7.80 1.94
C TRP A 215 18.77 6.35 2.14
N GLU A 216 19.76 6.12 3.00
CA GLU A 216 20.34 4.81 3.32
C GLU A 216 19.37 3.88 4.07
N GLU A 217 18.33 4.43 4.67
CA GLU A 217 17.25 3.68 5.32
C GLU A 217 16.12 3.41 4.34
N ALA A 218 15.79 4.37 3.47
CA ALA A 218 14.65 4.31 2.55
C ALA A 218 14.93 3.55 1.25
N ILE A 219 16.15 3.64 0.72
CA ILE A 219 16.53 3.03 -0.56
C ILE A 219 17.33 1.75 -0.27
N ARG A 220 16.62 0.62 -0.17
CA ARG A 220 17.17 -0.71 0.17
C ARG A 220 17.07 -1.70 -0.99
N PRO A 221 18.05 -1.77 -1.91
CA PRO A 221 17.95 -2.62 -3.09
C PRO A 221 17.82 -4.12 -2.78
N GLU A 222 18.44 -4.58 -1.70
CA GLU A 222 18.36 -5.97 -1.25
C GLU A 222 16.95 -6.38 -0.82
N ALA A 223 16.14 -5.45 -0.30
CA ALA A 223 14.74 -5.72 0.01
C ALA A 223 13.95 -5.96 -1.28
N LEU A 224 14.07 -5.09 -2.28
CA LEU A 224 13.36 -5.25 -3.56
C LEU A 224 13.87 -6.47 -4.35
N ALA A 225 15.16 -6.78 -4.28
CA ALA A 225 15.70 -8.00 -4.86
C ALA A 225 15.05 -9.25 -4.23
N SER A 226 14.76 -9.23 -2.92
CA SER A 226 14.02 -10.31 -2.26
C SER A 226 12.59 -10.44 -2.76
N TYR A 227 11.96 -9.32 -3.16
CA TYR A 227 10.61 -9.32 -3.74
C TYR A 227 10.60 -9.96 -5.13
N ASN A 228 11.61 -9.71 -5.97
CA ASN A 228 11.73 -10.36 -7.28
C ASN A 228 11.96 -11.88 -7.19
N ALA A 229 12.41 -12.40 -6.04
CA ALA A 229 12.55 -13.84 -5.84
C ALA A 229 11.18 -14.56 -5.79
N TRP A 230 10.09 -13.85 -5.50
CA TRP A 230 8.74 -14.43 -5.53
C TRP A 230 8.30 -14.67 -6.98
N PRO A 231 7.97 -15.92 -7.37
CA PRO A 231 7.58 -16.21 -8.73
C PRO A 231 6.19 -15.64 -9.03
N HIS A 232 5.99 -15.20 -10.27
CA HIS A 232 4.75 -14.58 -10.75
C HIS A 232 4.34 -13.33 -9.93
N SER A 233 5.32 -12.66 -9.32
CA SER A 233 5.13 -11.34 -8.73
C SER A 233 5.33 -10.24 -9.76
N PHE A 234 4.64 -9.12 -9.58
CA PHE A 234 4.84 -7.88 -10.33
C PHE A 234 5.34 -6.81 -9.35
N LEU A 235 6.45 -6.14 -9.64
CA LEU A 235 7.03 -5.10 -8.79
C LEU A 235 7.01 -3.78 -9.54
N TYR A 236 6.35 -2.77 -8.98
CA TYR A 236 6.47 -1.40 -9.46
C TYR A 236 6.94 -0.46 -8.35
N LEU A 237 7.62 0.59 -8.78
CA LEU A 237 8.00 1.73 -7.94
C LEU A 237 6.93 2.82 -8.08
N LYS A 238 6.54 3.44 -6.98
CA LYS A 238 5.60 4.57 -6.92
C LYS A 238 6.19 5.68 -6.05
N PHE A 239 6.83 6.63 -6.70
CA PHE A 239 7.49 7.76 -6.04
C PHE A 239 6.48 8.88 -5.77
N VAL A 240 6.50 9.40 -4.54
CA VAL A 240 5.74 10.58 -4.15
C VAL A 240 6.58 11.81 -4.47
N VAL A 241 6.12 12.65 -5.39
CA VAL A 241 6.87 13.79 -5.93
C VAL A 241 6.01 15.07 -5.92
N ARG A 242 6.66 16.23 -5.83
CA ARG A 242 6.02 17.55 -5.87
C ARG A 242 6.16 18.20 -7.24
N ASP A 243 7.37 18.16 -7.79
CA ASP A 243 7.75 18.86 -9.02
C ASP A 243 9.05 18.26 -9.62
N GLU A 244 9.64 18.97 -10.59
CA GLU A 244 10.84 18.58 -11.32
C GLU A 244 12.07 18.37 -10.42
N ASP A 245 12.19 19.08 -9.29
CA ASP A 245 13.37 19.02 -8.41
C ASP A 245 13.50 17.65 -7.74
N ASP A 246 12.39 16.92 -7.55
CA ASP A 246 12.43 15.57 -6.95
C ASP A 246 12.89 14.50 -7.97
N MET A 247 12.95 14.83 -9.27
CA MET A 247 13.25 13.85 -10.32
C MET A 247 14.69 13.35 -10.29
N SER A 248 15.65 14.16 -9.81
CA SER A 248 17.04 13.70 -9.67
C SER A 248 17.15 12.53 -8.68
N GLU A 249 16.38 12.58 -7.59
CA GLU A 249 16.32 11.50 -6.60
C GLU A 249 15.57 10.28 -7.14
N VAL A 250 14.48 10.47 -7.91
CA VAL A 250 13.79 9.37 -8.61
C VAL A 250 14.76 8.61 -9.51
N GLU A 251 15.50 9.32 -10.35
CA GLU A 251 16.46 8.67 -11.25
C GLU A 251 17.60 7.98 -10.49
N GLU A 252 18.09 8.58 -9.41
CA GLU A 252 19.13 7.98 -8.57
C GLU A 252 18.65 6.69 -7.90
N ALA A 253 17.42 6.68 -7.37
CA ALA A 253 16.82 5.49 -6.78
C ALA A 253 16.64 4.39 -7.83
N VAL A 254 16.10 4.73 -9.01
CA VAL A 254 15.94 3.78 -10.13
C VAL A 254 17.29 3.20 -10.56
N ARG A 255 18.33 4.04 -10.74
CA ARG A 255 19.70 3.57 -11.04
C ARG A 255 20.25 2.65 -9.96
N THR A 256 20.01 2.97 -8.69
CA THR A 256 20.48 2.17 -7.55
C THR A 256 19.85 0.78 -7.56
N TYR A 257 18.55 0.68 -7.84
CA TYR A 257 17.85 -0.60 -7.98
C TYR A 257 18.26 -1.38 -9.23
N ASP A 258 18.46 -0.70 -10.36
CA ASP A 258 18.95 -1.33 -11.61
C ASP A 258 20.36 -1.91 -11.45
N HIS A 259 21.28 -1.19 -10.80
CA HIS A 259 22.61 -1.69 -10.47
C HIS A 259 22.58 -2.94 -9.56
N ALA A 260 21.58 -3.04 -8.70
CA ALA A 260 21.31 -4.23 -7.89
C ALA A 260 20.56 -5.34 -8.63
N ARG A 261 20.27 -5.16 -9.92
CA ARG A 261 19.53 -6.07 -10.81
C ARG A 261 18.10 -6.35 -10.34
N VAL A 262 17.48 -5.38 -9.67
CA VAL A 262 16.05 -5.44 -9.36
C VAL A 262 15.28 -5.35 -10.68
N ASN A 263 14.44 -6.33 -10.96
CA ASN A 263 13.49 -6.25 -12.06
C ASN A 263 12.34 -5.31 -11.65
N ILE A 264 12.31 -4.12 -12.28
CA ILE A 264 11.28 -3.10 -12.08
C ILE A 264 10.32 -3.18 -13.27
N ASP A 265 9.09 -3.60 -13.04
CA ASP A 265 8.10 -3.76 -14.12
C ASP A 265 7.43 -2.43 -14.52
N ALA A 266 7.42 -1.44 -13.63
CA ALA A 266 6.95 -0.09 -13.92
C ALA A 266 7.45 0.93 -12.89
N VAL A 267 7.54 2.19 -13.32
CA VAL A 267 7.75 3.35 -12.44
C VAL A 267 6.54 4.28 -12.55
N TYR A 268 5.97 4.63 -11.41
CA TYR A 268 4.87 5.58 -11.27
C TYR A 268 5.35 6.83 -10.53
N LEU A 269 4.91 7.99 -11.00
CA LEU A 269 4.97 9.25 -10.26
C LEU A 269 3.58 9.52 -9.67
N MET A 270 3.55 9.79 -8.38
CA MET A 270 2.35 10.13 -7.63
C MET A 270 2.53 11.51 -7.01
N PRO A 271 1.56 12.43 -7.14
CA PRO A 271 1.65 13.73 -6.52
C PRO A 271 1.61 13.62 -4.99
N GLU A 272 2.46 14.40 -4.33
CA GLU A 272 2.43 14.60 -2.89
C GLU A 272 1.10 15.25 -2.47
N THR A 273 0.51 14.72 -1.40
CA THR A 273 -0.63 15.31 -0.71
C THR A 273 -0.11 16.20 0.42
N GLY A 274 -0.61 17.43 0.48
CA GLY A 274 -0.13 18.45 1.41
C GLY A 274 -0.05 19.79 0.70
N THR A 275 -0.82 20.76 1.16
CA THR A 275 -0.90 22.08 0.54
C THR A 275 0.42 22.82 0.72
N THR A 276 1.23 22.92 -0.33
CA THR A 276 2.08 24.12 -0.44
C THR A 276 1.14 25.31 -0.65
N PRO A 277 1.30 26.44 0.07
CA PRO A 277 0.43 27.63 -0.08
C PRO A 277 0.42 28.24 -1.50
N LEU A 278 1.27 27.74 -2.40
CA LEU A 278 1.58 28.32 -3.69
C LEU A 278 0.92 27.60 -4.88
N LEU A 279 0.40 26.38 -4.69
CA LEU A 279 -0.20 25.57 -5.77
C LEU A 279 -1.51 24.95 -5.32
N THR A 280 -2.51 24.96 -6.22
CA THR A 280 -3.73 24.19 -5.98
C THR A 280 -3.44 22.70 -6.16
N PRO A 281 -4.17 21.78 -5.49
CA PRO A 281 -4.00 20.34 -5.69
C PRO A 281 -4.05 19.92 -7.17
N SER A 282 -4.91 20.56 -7.97
CA SER A 282 -5.00 20.34 -9.42
C SER A 282 -3.75 20.74 -10.20
N ASP A 283 -3.02 21.76 -9.76
CA ASP A 283 -1.79 22.19 -10.42
C ASP A 283 -0.67 21.18 -10.17
N THR A 284 -0.54 20.69 -8.93
CA THR A 284 0.44 19.66 -8.58
C THR A 284 0.17 18.35 -9.34
N GLU A 285 -1.08 17.89 -9.36
CA GLU A 285 -1.46 16.70 -10.12
C GLU A 285 -1.14 16.82 -11.61
N TYR A 286 -1.49 17.96 -12.22
CA TYR A 286 -1.19 18.24 -13.61
C TYR A 286 0.31 18.27 -13.89
N ASN A 287 1.09 18.97 -13.05
CA ASN A 287 2.54 19.06 -13.19
C ASN A 287 3.20 17.68 -13.10
N VAL A 288 2.82 16.86 -12.12
CA VAL A 288 3.33 15.49 -11.98
C VAL A 288 2.92 14.61 -13.16
N ALA A 289 1.72 14.78 -13.71
CA ALA A 289 1.33 14.11 -14.94
C ALA A 289 2.21 14.54 -16.14
N GLN A 290 2.56 15.83 -16.26
CA GLN A 290 3.50 16.30 -17.29
C GLN A 290 4.90 15.71 -17.10
N LEU A 291 5.38 15.57 -15.85
CA LEU A 291 6.65 14.89 -15.56
C LEU A 291 6.61 13.42 -15.99
N ALA A 292 5.53 12.71 -15.69
CA ALA A 292 5.38 11.31 -16.11
C ALA A 292 5.47 11.17 -17.64
N LEU A 293 4.80 12.06 -18.39
CA LEU A 293 4.90 12.12 -19.85
C LEU A 293 6.33 12.43 -20.34
N LYS A 294 6.98 13.42 -19.73
CA LYS A 294 8.34 13.86 -20.09
C LYS A 294 9.39 12.77 -19.89
N TYR A 295 9.31 12.04 -18.77
CA TYR A 295 10.29 11.03 -18.37
C TYR A 295 9.94 9.60 -18.83
N GLY A 296 8.76 9.39 -19.45
CA GLY A 296 8.31 8.07 -19.88
C GLY A 296 7.85 7.17 -18.73
N TYR A 297 7.51 7.76 -17.58
CA TYR A 297 6.95 7.05 -16.43
C TYR A 297 5.42 7.05 -16.48
N LYS A 298 4.80 6.28 -15.58
CA LYS A 298 3.34 6.26 -15.44
C LYS A 298 2.90 7.30 -14.42
N TYR A 299 1.71 7.84 -14.60
CA TYR A 299 1.07 8.68 -13.59
C TYR A 299 0.21 7.81 -12.66
N SER A 300 0.31 8.02 -11.36
CA SER A 300 -0.61 7.45 -10.36
C SER A 300 -1.43 8.59 -9.75
N PRO A 301 -2.77 8.57 -9.88
CA PRO A 301 -3.61 9.47 -9.11
C PRO A 301 -3.68 9.01 -7.64
N ARG A 302 -4.43 9.78 -6.85
CA ARG A 302 -5.02 9.36 -5.58
C ARG A 302 -6.54 9.39 -5.72
N LEU A 303 -7.08 8.46 -6.51
CA LEU A 303 -8.49 8.47 -6.93
C LEU A 303 -9.47 8.49 -5.75
N GLN A 304 -9.11 7.84 -4.64
CA GLN A 304 -9.91 7.81 -3.43
C GLN A 304 -10.16 9.22 -2.87
N ILE A 305 -9.15 10.10 -2.86
CA ILE A 305 -9.30 11.50 -2.42
C ILE A 305 -10.25 12.26 -3.35
N ASN A 306 -10.16 12.00 -4.66
CA ASN A 306 -10.99 12.68 -5.65
C ASN A 306 -12.46 12.27 -5.60
N LEU A 307 -12.75 11.02 -5.21
CA LEU A 307 -14.11 10.48 -5.18
C LEU A 307 -14.79 10.64 -3.81
N PHE A 308 -14.04 10.42 -2.73
CA PHE A 308 -14.58 10.31 -1.38
C PHE A 308 -14.09 11.43 -0.44
N GLY A 309 -13.15 12.26 -0.89
CA GLY A 309 -12.46 13.20 -0.02
C GLY A 309 -11.33 12.52 0.74
N ASN A 310 -10.60 13.31 1.54
CA ASN A 310 -9.57 12.78 2.43
C ASN A 310 -10.23 12.28 3.72
N GLU A 311 -10.87 11.11 3.67
CA GLU A 311 -11.65 10.52 4.76
C GLU A 311 -11.15 9.10 5.12
N TRP A 312 -11.35 8.72 6.38
CA TRP A 312 -11.00 7.39 6.89
C TRP A 312 -11.86 6.29 6.25
N GLY A 313 -11.29 5.10 6.05
CA GLY A 313 -12.01 3.96 5.46
C GLY A 313 -12.48 4.14 4.01
N THR A 314 -11.88 5.07 3.24
CA THR A 314 -12.22 5.34 1.83
C THR A 314 -11.08 5.08 0.86
#